data_AF-A0A2W5X1Y2-F1
#
_entry.id   AF-A0A2W5X1Y2-F1
#
_cell.length_a   1.000
_cell.length_b   1.000
_cell.length_c   1.000
_cell.angle_alpha   90.00
_cell.angle_beta   90.00
_cell.angle_gamma   90.00
#
_symmetry.space_group_name_H-M   'P 1'
#
loop_
_entity.id
_entity.type
_entity.pdbx_description
1 polymer ?
#
loop_
_entity_poly.entity_id
_entity_poly.type
_entity_poly.pdbx_seq_one_letter_code
_entity_poly.pdbx_strand_id
1 'polypeptide(L)' 'MSDSVFGDLDEMLTHVDSKFTLVNVATKRAKQLNNNPDAALTDVRNPNKPISTALNEIAAGKIDYTRVKDGIK' A
#
# COMPACT_ATOMS: atom_id res chain seq x y z
N MET A 1 -15.34 2.76 -16.49
CA MET A 1 -14.90 2.62 -15.08
C MET A 1 -13.92 3.74 -14.86
N SER A 2 -14.15 4.59 -13.87
CA SER A 2 -13.40 5.83 -13.70
C SER A 2 -11.93 5.51 -13.45
N ASP A 3 -11.06 5.82 -14.42
CA ASP A 3 -9.60 5.76 -14.28
C ASP A 3 -9.16 6.79 -13.24
N SER A 4 -9.36 6.44 -11.97
CA SER A 4 -8.91 7.20 -10.84
C SER A 4 -7.39 7.12 -10.83
N VAL A 5 -6.71 8.27 -10.72
CA VAL A 5 -5.24 8.40 -10.69
C VAL A 5 -4.57 7.53 -9.61
N PHE A 6 -5.36 7.01 -8.66
CA PHE A 6 -4.92 6.24 -7.50
C PHE A 6 -5.38 4.76 -7.48
N GLY A 7 -6.09 4.28 -8.51
CA GLY A 7 -6.69 2.93 -8.53
C GLY A 7 -8.08 2.86 -7.90
N ASP A 8 -8.64 1.65 -7.80
CA ASP A 8 -9.96 1.40 -7.21
C ASP A 8 -9.87 1.37 -5.67
N LEU A 9 -10.45 2.40 -5.03
CA LEU A 9 -10.47 2.52 -3.58
C LEU A 9 -11.25 1.39 -2.91
N ASP A 10 -12.33 0.94 -3.54
CA ASP A 10 -13.20 -0.08 -2.94
C ASP A 10 -12.47 -1.43 -2.90
N GLU A 11 -11.70 -1.75 -3.95
CA GLU A 11 -10.82 -2.93 -3.99
C GLU A 11 -9.79 -2.90 -2.85
N MET A 12 -9.08 -1.78 -2.68
CA MET A 12 -8.10 -1.63 -1.60
C MET A 12 -8.72 -1.78 -0.21
N LEU A 13 -9.94 -1.26 -0.01
CA LEU A 13 -10.67 -1.36 1.25
C LEU A 13 -11.17 -2.78 1.55
N THR A 14 -11.13 -3.72 0.61
CA THR A 14 -11.35 -5.15 0.91
C THR A 14 -10.17 -5.78 1.66
N HIS A 15 -8.97 -5.22 1.53
CA HIS A 15 -7.73 -5.72 2.13
C HIS A 15 -7.34 -5.01 3.43
N VAL A 16 -7.98 -3.87 3.76
CA VAL A 16 -7.69 -3.08 4.97
C VAL A 16 -8.97 -2.65 5.68
N ASP A 17 -8.90 -2.48 7.00
CA ASP A 17 -10.11 -2.27 7.81
C ASP A 17 -10.70 -0.86 7.75
N SER A 18 -9.93 0.13 7.27
CA SER A 18 -10.35 1.53 7.21
C SER A 18 -9.46 2.34 6.29
N LYS A 19 -9.98 3.49 5.83
CA LYS A 19 -9.23 4.47 5.03
C LYS A 19 -7.98 4.99 5.77
N PHE A 20 -8.04 5.12 7.10
CA PHE A 20 -6.88 5.54 7.90
C PHE A 20 -5.78 4.48 7.93
N THR A 21 -6.16 3.20 8.06
CA THR A 21 -5.21 2.09 7.94
C THR A 21 -4.61 2.03 6.55
N LEU A 22 -5.42 2.21 5.49
CA LEU A 22 -4.93 2.25 4.11
C LEU A 22 -3.80 3.26 3.95
N VAL A 23 -4.01 4.50 4.40
CA VAL A 23 -2.99 5.57 4.34
C VAL A 23 -1.73 5.19 5.11
N ASN A 24 -1.88 4.63 6.30
CA ASN A 24 -0.74 4.24 7.14
C ASN A 24 0.07 3.08 6.53
N VAL A 25 -0.61 2.04 6.01
CA VAL A 25 0.01 0.89 5.37
C VAL A 25 0.71 1.31 4.08
N ALA A 26 0.03 2.06 3.21
CA ALA A 26 0.60 2.59 1.97
C ALA A 26 1.82 3.48 2.24
N THR A 27 1.77 4.36 3.24
CA THR A 27 2.89 5.23 3.61
C THR A 27 4.09 4.43 4.11
N LYS A 28 3.87 3.43 4.99
CA LYS A 28 4.95 2.56 5.47
C LYS A 28 5.57 1.77 4.33
N ARG A 29 4.74 1.23 3.43
CA ARG A 29 5.20 0.46 2.28
C ARG A 29 5.98 1.33 1.29
N ALA A 30 5.50 2.52 0.98
CA ALA A 30 6.23 3.45 0.11
C ALA A 30 7.61 3.84 0.67
N LYS A 31 7.75 3.97 2.00
CA LYS A 31 9.07 4.18 2.63
C LYS A 31 10.00 2.97 2.43
N GLN A 32 9.48 1.74 2.51
CA GLN A 32 10.27 0.54 2.22
C GLN A 32 10.74 0.53 0.76
N LEU A 33 9.85 0.90 -0.18
CA LEU A 33 10.19 1.01 -1.60
C LEU A 33 11.21 2.12 -1.88
N ASN A 34 11.18 3.23 -1.15
CA ASN A 34 12.22 4.26 -1.28
C ASN A 34 13.59 3.78 -0.82
N ASN A 35 13.64 3.00 0.25
CA ASN A 35 14.90 2.48 0.79
C ASN A 35 15.41 1.27 -0.03
N ASN A 36 14.50 0.49 -0.59
CA ASN A 36 14.80 -0.67 -1.42
C ASN A 36 13.82 -0.75 -2.61
N PRO A 37 14.11 -0.06 -3.73
CA PRO A 37 13.24 -0.03 -4.90
C PRO A 37 12.98 -1.40 -5.55
N ASP A 38 13.89 -2.35 -5.35
CA ASP A 38 13.77 -3.71 -5.90
C ASP A 38 12.90 -4.64 -5.05
N ALA A 39 12.46 -4.19 -3.87
CA ALA A 39 11.52 -4.93 -3.02
C ALA A 39 10.06 -4.87 -3.53
N ALA A 40 9.80 -4.22 -4.66
CA ALA A 40 8.47 -4.12 -5.25
C ALA A 40 7.94 -5.51 -5.66
N LEU A 41 6.68 -5.76 -5.33
CA LEU A 41 5.98 -7.02 -5.57
C LEU A 41 5.12 -6.98 -6.85
N THR A 42 5.18 -5.88 -7.61
CA THR A 42 4.47 -5.69 -8.87
C THR A 42 5.45 -5.39 -10.01
N ASP A 43 5.16 -5.91 -11.19
CA ASP A 43 5.95 -5.64 -12.40
C ASP A 43 5.84 -4.17 -12.84
N VAL A 44 4.67 -3.55 -12.61
CA VAL A 44 4.42 -2.15 -12.92
C VAL A 44 4.87 -1.28 -11.75
N ARG A 45 6.17 -0.97 -11.68
CA ARG A 45 6.74 -0.05 -10.67
C ARG A 45 7.29 1.23 -11.28
N ASN A 46 7.04 2.34 -10.62
CA ASN A 46 7.72 3.61 -10.89
C ASN A 46 8.49 4.04 -9.63
N PRO A 47 9.84 4.00 -9.65
CA PRO A 47 10.65 4.40 -8.50
C PRO A 47 10.39 5.83 -8.01
N ASN A 48 9.94 6.73 -8.90
CA ASN A 48 9.60 8.11 -8.55
C ASN A 48 8.20 8.26 -7.94
N LYS A 49 7.38 7.20 -7.96
CA LYS A 49 6.01 7.18 -7.43
C LYS A 49 5.80 5.97 -6.51
N PRO A 50 6.54 5.87 -5.40
CA PRO A 50 6.50 4.73 -4.47
C PRO A 50 5.10 4.52 -3.85
N ILE A 51 4.35 5.61 -3.64
CA ILE A 51 2.97 5.54 -3.12
C ILE A 51 2.03 4.87 -4.11
N SER A 52 2.13 5.19 -5.41
CA SER A 52 1.32 4.53 -6.43
C SER A 52 1.62 3.04 -6.50
N THR A 53 2.89 2.64 -6.44
CA THR A 53 3.29 1.23 -6.39
C THR A 53 2.73 0.53 -5.14
N ALA A 54 2.82 1.17 -3.97
CA ALA A 54 2.29 0.62 -2.72
C ALA A 54 0.77 0.42 -2.76
N LEU A 55 0.01 1.36 -3.33
CA LEU A 55 -1.44 1.23 -3.50
C LEU A 55 -1.80 0.08 -4.45
N ASN A 56 -1.07 -0.06 -5.56
CA ASN A 56 -1.25 -1.18 -6.49
C ASN A 56 -0.95 -2.53 -5.83
N GLU A 57 0.09 -2.61 -4.99
CA GLU A 57 0.40 -3.83 -4.23
C GLU A 57 -0.70 -4.19 -3.22
N ILE A 58 -1.31 -3.18 -2.57
CA ILE A 58 -2.43 -3.38 -1.64
C ILE A 58 -3.68 -3.83 -2.39
N ALA A 59 -4.03 -3.18 -3.52
CA ALA A 59 -5.16 -3.56 -4.36
C ALA A 59 -5.01 -4.99 -4.90
N ALA A 60 -3.78 -5.39 -5.27
CA ALA A 60 -3.48 -6.75 -5.70
C ALA A 60 -3.43 -7.78 -4.55
N GLY A 61 -3.71 -7.39 -3.30
CA GLY A 61 -3.69 -8.28 -2.13
C GLY A 61 -2.29 -8.80 -1.78
N LYS A 62 -1.21 -8.14 -2.21
CA LYS A 62 0.19 -8.56 -1.98
C LYS A 62 0.78 -8.04 -0.68
N ILE A 63 0.07 -7.17 0.03
CA ILE A 63 0.51 -6.54 1.28
C ILE A 63 -0.38 -7.00 2.43
N ASP A 64 0.20 -7.77 3.33
CA ASP A 64 -0.39 -8.07 4.63
C ASP A 64 0.00 -7.00 5.66
N TYR A 65 -0.93 -6.68 6.56
CA TYR A 65 -0.65 -5.83 7.72
C TYR A 65 -1.23 -6.43 8.99
N THR A 66 -0.49 -6.27 10.08
CA THR A 66 -0.93 -6.65 11.41
C THR A 66 -0.94 -5.43 12.31
N ARG A 67 -2.04 -5.22 13.03
CA ARG A 67 -2.07 -4.25 14.12
C ARG A 67 -1.45 -4.88 15.35
N VAL A 68 -0.31 -4.34 15.78
CA VAL A 68 0.20 -4.58 17.13
C VAL A 68 -0.71 -3.84 18.11
N LYS A 69 -1.67 -4.58 18.68
CA LYS A 69 -2.46 -4.13 19.84
C LYS A 69 -1.65 -4.43 21.09
N ASP A 70 -0.59 -3.67 21.36
CA ASP A 70 -0.08 -3.57 22.72
C ASP A 70 0.78 -2.32 22.83
N GLY A 71 0.34 -1.43 23.73
CA GLY A 71 1.17 -0.32 24.18
C GLY A 71 2.46 -0.88 24.75
N ILE A 72 3.57 -0.23 24.44
CA ILE A 72 4.82 -0.42 25.16
C ILE A 72 4.48 -0.22 26.65
N LYS A 73 4.52 -1.31 27.43
CA LYS A 73 4.58 -1.25 28.90
C LYS A 73 6.02 -1.00 29.31
#